data_AF-A0A1V1P8M3-F1
#
_entry.id   AF-A0A1V1P8M3-F1
#
_cell.length_a   1.000
_cell.length_b   1.000
_cell.length_c   1.000
_cell.angle_alpha   90.00
_cell.angle_beta   90.00
_cell.angle_gamma   90.00
#
_symmetry.space_group_name_H-M   'P 1'
#
loop_
_entity.id
_entity.type
_entity.pdbx_description
1 polymer ?
#
loop_
_entity_poly.entity_id
_entity_poly.type
_entity_poly.pdbx_seq_one_letter_code
_entity_poly.pdbx_strand_id
1 'polypeptide(L)'
;MDKKSVSIMTALCMIIFVLFGIIVIDSQKPSDDQYADIKAEIQKADAHKADIQPASAEQQHETVTPAKHAKKAVAATEAECPAKKEKAVAPPEEAHESAPKEADTAAAALPEGKTEVADVIMMENPAYATHKKGIVTFTHKAHVEDYEIACGDCHHDSNGKPLTLKMGDPVQNCIVCHSKPSRKTKGVKGKKAKLEFHAEALHMNCIGCHKAYNKENGTKAAPAGCSKCHPKQ
;
A
#
# COMPACT_ATOMS: atom_id res chain seq x y z
N MET A 1 42.94 38.05 -23.12
CA MET A 1 42.09 36.99 -23.70
C MET A 1 41.03 37.65 -24.56
N ASP A 2 40.79 37.12 -25.75
CA ASP A 2 39.68 37.56 -26.61
C ASP A 2 38.33 37.01 -26.10
N LYS A 3 37.21 37.55 -26.61
CA LYS A 3 35.87 37.18 -26.16
C LYS A 3 35.52 35.70 -26.41
N LYS A 4 36.10 35.04 -27.44
CA LYS A 4 35.85 33.62 -27.70
C LYS A 4 36.57 32.76 -26.66
N SER A 5 37.84 33.07 -26.37
CA SER A 5 38.61 32.38 -25.32
C SER A 5 37.96 32.50 -23.93
N VAL A 6 37.42 33.68 -23.56
CA VAL A 6 36.69 33.85 -22.30
C VAL A 6 35.41 33.01 -22.29
N SER A 7 34.62 33.03 -23.38
CA SER A 7 33.37 32.27 -23.47
C SER A 7 33.58 30.76 -23.42
N ILE A 8 34.66 30.24 -24.02
CA ILE A 8 35.05 28.82 -23.96
C ILE A 8 35.44 28.45 -22.52
N MET A 9 36.25 29.28 -21.86
CA MET A 9 36.66 28.99 -20.47
C MET A 9 35.46 28.98 -19.51
N THR A 10 34.52 29.93 -19.64
CA THR A 10 33.30 29.92 -18.80
C THR A 10 32.41 28.70 -19.04
N ALA A 11 32.32 28.22 -20.29
CA ALA A 11 31.57 27.01 -20.62
C ALA A 11 32.21 25.75 -20.01
N LEU A 12 33.55 25.64 -20.09
CA LEU A 12 34.29 24.55 -19.47
C LEU A 12 34.15 24.54 -17.93
N CYS A 13 34.24 25.71 -17.28
CA CYS A 13 34.00 25.81 -15.84
C CYS A 13 32.59 25.35 -15.46
N MET A 14 31.55 25.76 -16.20
CA MET A 14 30.17 25.32 -15.94
C MET A 14 30.00 23.80 -16.07
N ILE A 15 30.60 23.18 -17.10
CA ILE A 15 30.58 21.71 -17.27
C ILE A 15 31.27 21.02 -16.10
N ILE A 16 32.41 21.53 -15.64
CA ILE A 16 33.13 20.99 -14.48
C ILE A 16 32.27 21.09 -13.21
N PHE A 17 31.59 22.21 -12.96
CA PHE A 17 30.68 22.35 -11.81
C PHE A 17 29.48 21.39 -11.86
N VAL A 18 28.89 21.15 -13.05
CA VAL A 18 27.81 20.17 -13.22
C VAL A 18 28.30 18.75 -12.93
N LEU A 19 29.46 18.36 -13.48
CA LEU A 19 30.04 17.03 -13.24
C LEU A 19 30.40 16.83 -11.76
N PHE A 20 30.98 17.84 -11.10
CA PHE A 20 31.31 17.76 -9.67
C PHE A 20 30.04 17.69 -8.80
N GLY A 21 28.97 18.40 -9.18
CA GLY A 21 27.67 18.33 -8.51
C GLY A 21 27.04 16.93 -8.59
N ILE A 22 27.12 16.25 -9.74
CA ILE A 22 26.62 14.88 -9.90
C ILE A 22 27.39 13.91 -8.99
N ILE A 23 28.72 14.00 -8.96
CA ILE A 23 29.58 13.16 -8.10
C ILE A 23 29.23 13.34 -6.61
N VAL A 24 28.98 14.58 -6.17
CA VAL A 24 28.58 14.87 -4.77
C VAL A 24 27.19 14.31 -4.45
N ILE A 25 26.24 14.36 -5.39
CA ILE A 25 24.88 13.80 -5.20
C ILE A 25 24.93 12.27 -5.07
N ASP A 26 25.72 11.58 -5.91
CA ASP A 26 25.90 10.13 -5.78
C ASP A 26 26.61 9.75 -4.48
N SER A 27 27.54 10.57 -4.00
CA SER A 27 28.24 10.38 -2.71
C SER A 27 27.36 10.62 -1.48
N GLN A 28 26.12 11.09 -1.63
CA GLN A 28 25.14 11.25 -0.54
C GLN A 28 24.00 10.22 -0.57
N LYS A 29 24.06 9.23 -1.46
CA LYS A 29 23.17 8.06 -1.35
C LYS A 29 23.61 7.25 -0.12
N PRO A 30 22.72 6.97 0.85
CA PRO A 30 23.04 6.08 1.96
C PRO A 30 23.37 4.69 1.41
N SER A 31 24.44 4.05 1.90
CA SER A 31 24.75 2.69 1.48
C SER A 31 23.73 1.70 2.04
N ASP A 32 23.51 0.58 1.33
CA ASP A 32 22.58 -0.48 1.75
C ASP A 32 22.90 -1.02 3.16
N ASP A 33 24.15 -0.85 3.61
CA ASP A 33 24.63 -1.20 4.95
C ASP A 33 23.90 -0.45 6.07
N GLN A 34 23.40 0.77 5.83
CA GLN A 34 22.68 1.56 6.84
C GLN A 34 21.35 0.92 7.28
N TYR A 35 20.84 -0.07 6.53
CA TYR A 35 19.66 -0.86 6.88
C TYR A 35 19.99 -2.33 7.17
N ALA A 36 21.27 -2.73 7.18
CA ALA A 36 21.69 -4.10 7.43
C ALA A 36 21.25 -4.61 8.82
N ASP A 37 21.34 -3.76 9.86
CA ASP A 37 20.91 -4.12 11.22
C ASP A 37 19.40 -4.38 11.28
N ILE A 38 18.59 -3.55 10.60
CA ILE A 38 17.13 -3.71 10.53
C ILE A 38 16.77 -4.98 9.73
N LYS A 39 17.50 -5.25 8.64
CA LYS A 39 17.33 -6.47 7.82
C LYS A 39 17.69 -7.73 8.60
N ALA A 40 18.76 -7.69 9.40
CA ALA A 40 19.18 -8.79 10.27
C ALA A 40 18.18 -9.04 11.42
N GLU A 41 17.58 -7.98 11.98
CA GLU A 41 16.56 -8.11 13.03
C GLU A 41 15.28 -8.77 12.50
N ILE A 42 14.87 -8.43 11.26
CA ILE A 42 13.75 -9.10 10.56
C ILE A 42 14.08 -10.58 10.33
N GLN A 43 15.26 -10.91 9.81
CA GLN A 43 15.68 -12.30 9.57
C GLN A 43 15.74 -13.15 10.85
N LYS A 44 16.08 -12.57 12.00
CA LYS A 44 16.01 -13.25 13.31
C LYS A 44 14.56 -13.53 13.74
N ALA A 45 13.64 -12.60 13.48
CA ALA A 45 12.22 -12.78 13.80
C ALA A 45 11.60 -13.93 12.98
N ASP A 46 11.99 -14.07 11.72
CA ASP A 46 11.58 -15.18 10.86
C ASP A 46 12.15 -16.54 11.35
N ALA A 47 13.43 -16.57 11.73
CA ALA A 47 14.06 -17.77 12.29
C ALA A 47 13.40 -18.24 13.60
N HIS A 48 13.00 -17.31 14.47
CA HIS A 48 12.40 -17.64 15.77
C HIS A 48 10.97 -18.19 15.69
N LYS A 49 10.37 -18.25 14.49
CA LYS A 49 9.06 -18.88 14.23
C LYS A 49 9.17 -20.36 13.83
N ALA A 50 10.38 -20.87 13.56
CA ALA A 50 10.60 -22.24 13.08
C ALA A 50 10.51 -23.33 14.18
N ASP A 51 10.72 -22.98 15.45
CA ASP A 51 10.92 -23.95 16.54
C ASP A 51 9.67 -24.30 17.39
N ILE A 52 8.47 -23.85 17.00
CA ILE A 52 7.24 -24.20 17.73
C ILE A 52 6.56 -25.42 17.09
N GLN A 53 7.02 -26.62 17.49
CA GLN A 53 6.22 -27.84 17.35
C GLN A 53 5.11 -27.90 18.43
N PRO A 54 3.90 -28.39 18.10
CA PRO A 54 2.79 -28.42 19.04
C PRO A 54 2.91 -29.59 20.05
N ALA A 55 3.19 -29.27 21.31
CA ALA A 55 3.13 -30.25 22.40
C ALA A 55 1.76 -30.20 23.12
N SER A 56 1.07 -31.34 23.16
CA SER A 56 -0.17 -31.53 23.92
C SER A 56 0.10 -31.76 25.41
N ALA A 57 -0.63 -31.08 26.30
CA ALA A 57 -1.10 -31.64 27.58
C ALA A 57 -2.18 -30.74 28.21
N GLU A 58 -3.09 -31.35 28.94
CA GLU A 58 -4.21 -30.68 29.62
C GLU A 58 -3.77 -29.78 30.78
N GLN A 59 -4.42 -28.63 30.95
CA GLN A 59 -4.88 -28.20 32.27
C GLN A 59 -6.10 -27.26 32.18
N GLN A 60 -6.83 -27.15 33.29
CA GLN A 60 -8.28 -26.95 33.28
C GLN A 60 -8.72 -25.49 33.45
N HIS A 61 -9.55 -25.04 32.52
CA HIS A 61 -10.86 -24.40 32.76
C HIS A 61 -11.05 -23.60 34.07
N GLU A 62 -11.12 -22.26 33.96
CA GLU A 62 -12.11 -21.49 34.73
C GLU A 62 -12.96 -20.67 33.74
N THR A 63 -14.29 -20.76 33.87
CA THR A 63 -15.22 -20.38 32.82
C THR A 63 -15.74 -18.95 32.96
N VAL A 64 -15.49 -18.12 31.94
CA VAL A 64 -16.37 -16.98 31.62
C VAL A 64 -16.90 -17.19 30.20
N THR A 65 -18.20 -17.41 30.07
CA THR A 65 -18.85 -17.74 28.79
C THR A 65 -19.00 -16.52 27.88
N PRO A 66 -18.45 -16.53 26.64
CA PRO A 66 -18.94 -15.65 25.59
C PRO A 66 -20.22 -16.23 24.98
N ALA A 67 -21.25 -15.40 24.82
CA ALA A 67 -22.51 -15.81 24.21
C ALA A 67 -22.32 -16.11 22.71
N LYS A 68 -22.72 -17.30 22.26
CA LYS A 68 -22.80 -17.63 20.84
C LYS A 68 -23.90 -16.82 20.16
N HIS A 69 -23.63 -16.33 18.96
CA HIS A 69 -24.64 -16.34 17.90
C HIS A 69 -24.15 -17.17 16.72
N ALA A 70 -24.72 -18.37 16.60
CA ALA A 70 -24.56 -19.24 15.45
C ALA A 70 -25.86 -19.25 14.63
N LYS A 71 -25.72 -19.08 13.31
CA LYS A 71 -26.49 -19.80 12.27
C LYS A 71 -25.59 -19.84 11.03
N LYS A 72 -25.43 -20.95 10.30
CA LYS A 72 -25.71 -22.38 10.56
C LYS A 72 -24.80 -23.12 9.57
N ALA A 73 -23.94 -24.02 10.04
CA ALA A 73 -23.02 -24.74 9.17
C ALA A 73 -23.73 -25.83 8.33
N VAL A 74 -23.16 -26.11 7.15
CA VAL A 74 -22.94 -27.48 6.69
C VAL A 74 -21.57 -27.56 6.03
N ALA A 75 -20.74 -28.46 6.57
CA ALA A 75 -19.42 -28.87 6.09
C ALA A 75 -19.56 -29.76 4.83
N ALA A 76 -18.52 -30.09 4.06
CA ALA A 76 -17.19 -29.54 3.81
C ALA A 76 -16.59 -30.31 2.62
N THR A 77 -15.62 -29.75 1.90
CA THR A 77 -14.52 -30.47 1.21
C THR A 77 -13.50 -29.46 0.69
N GLU A 78 -12.23 -29.83 0.67
CA GLU A 78 -11.16 -29.07 0.03
C GLU A 78 -11.27 -29.18 -1.51
N ALA A 79 -11.13 -28.05 -2.23
CA ALA A 79 -10.51 -27.89 -3.55
C ALA A 79 -10.94 -26.58 -4.24
N GLU A 80 -9.94 -25.84 -4.72
CA GLU A 80 -9.95 -24.94 -5.89
C GLU A 80 -11.00 -23.82 -6.05
N CYS A 81 -10.55 -22.66 -6.50
CA CYS A 81 -11.40 -21.53 -6.92
C CYS A 81 -12.22 -21.88 -8.19
N PRO A 82 -13.56 -21.80 -8.18
CA PRO A 82 -14.36 -21.94 -9.39
C PRO A 82 -14.98 -20.62 -9.85
N ALA A 83 -15.00 -20.40 -11.17
CA ALA A 83 -15.67 -19.26 -11.78
C ALA A 83 -16.88 -19.71 -12.62
N LYS A 84 -17.95 -18.89 -12.58
CA LYS A 84 -19.08 -18.76 -13.54
C LYS A 84 -20.11 -19.91 -13.69
N LYS A 85 -21.40 -19.54 -13.63
CA LYS A 85 -22.33 -19.63 -14.79
C LYS A 85 -23.67 -18.91 -14.55
N GLU A 86 -24.21 -18.31 -15.62
CA GLU A 86 -25.47 -17.54 -15.66
C GLU A 86 -26.70 -18.35 -16.15
N LYS A 87 -27.91 -17.86 -15.83
CA LYS A 87 -29.11 -17.79 -16.72
C LYS A 87 -30.17 -16.88 -16.04
N ALA A 88 -30.49 -15.65 -16.49
CA ALA A 88 -31.44 -15.25 -17.55
C ALA A 88 -32.89 -15.77 -17.32
N VAL A 89 -34.01 -15.02 -17.39
CA VAL A 89 -34.51 -13.86 -18.20
C VAL A 89 -35.64 -13.14 -17.36
N ALA A 90 -35.73 -11.81 -17.14
CA ALA A 90 -36.23 -10.64 -17.95
C ALA A 90 -37.77 -10.61 -18.26
N PRO A 91 -38.38 -9.49 -18.76
CA PRO A 91 -38.49 -8.09 -18.28
C PRO A 91 -39.99 -7.61 -18.19
N PRO A 92 -40.33 -6.29 -18.04
CA PRO A 92 -40.41 -5.28 -19.14
C PRO A 92 -39.61 -3.97 -18.85
N GLU A 93 -39.05 -3.22 -19.82
CA GLU A 93 -39.66 -2.24 -20.78
C GLU A 93 -40.37 -1.06 -20.09
N GLU A 94 -40.30 0.22 -20.48
CA GLU A 94 -39.59 1.01 -21.52
C GLU A 94 -39.63 2.51 -21.05
N ALA A 95 -38.95 3.54 -21.58
CA ALA A 95 -37.80 3.74 -22.49
C ALA A 95 -37.36 5.24 -22.45
N HIS A 96 -36.21 5.61 -23.03
CA HIS A 96 -36.07 6.75 -23.98
C HIS A 96 -34.62 6.90 -24.51
N GLU A 97 -34.51 7.39 -25.74
CA GLU A 97 -33.39 7.12 -26.65
C GLU A 97 -32.60 8.38 -27.04
N SER A 98 -31.26 8.26 -27.17
CA SER A 98 -30.47 8.85 -28.26
C SER A 98 -29.00 8.43 -28.16
N ALA A 99 -28.47 7.91 -29.26
CA ALA A 99 -27.07 7.50 -29.46
C ALA A 99 -26.64 7.88 -30.89
N PRO A 100 -25.40 7.60 -31.33
CA PRO A 100 -24.18 8.16 -30.79
C PRO A 100 -23.33 8.85 -31.89
N LYS A 101 -22.19 9.43 -31.52
CA LYS A 101 -21.03 9.52 -32.43
C LYS A 101 -19.75 9.13 -31.71
N GLU A 102 -19.05 8.18 -32.30
CA GLU A 102 -17.78 7.66 -31.82
C GLU A 102 -16.63 8.63 -32.14
N ALA A 103 -15.59 8.60 -31.31
CA ALA A 103 -14.27 9.09 -31.65
C ALA A 103 -13.23 8.26 -30.89
N ASP A 104 -12.53 7.40 -31.62
CA ASP A 104 -11.35 6.67 -31.16
C ASP A 104 -10.29 7.63 -30.58
N THR A 105 -9.88 7.40 -29.34
CA THR A 105 -8.56 7.83 -28.85
C THR A 105 -7.97 6.80 -27.90
N ALA A 106 -6.98 6.07 -28.42
CA ALA A 106 -5.91 5.33 -27.75
C ALA A 106 -6.05 5.13 -26.22
N ALA A 107 -6.34 3.89 -25.83
CA ALA A 107 -6.07 3.42 -24.48
C ALA A 107 -4.55 3.47 -24.23
N ALA A 108 -4.08 4.50 -23.52
CA ALA A 108 -2.72 4.54 -23.01
C ALA A 108 -2.52 3.34 -22.08
N ALA A 109 -1.55 2.48 -22.38
CA ALA A 109 -1.22 1.34 -21.54
C ALA A 109 -0.85 1.85 -20.15
N LEU A 110 -1.67 1.52 -19.15
CA LEU A 110 -1.35 1.74 -17.75
C LEU A 110 -0.07 0.96 -17.42
N PRO A 111 0.84 1.49 -16.56
CA PRO A 111 2.04 0.78 -16.18
C PRO A 111 1.67 -0.58 -15.57
N GLU A 112 2.35 -1.63 -16.04
CA GLU A 112 2.07 -3.01 -15.65
C GLU A 112 2.16 -3.16 -14.13
N GLY A 113 1.11 -3.71 -13.52
CA GLY A 113 1.05 -3.94 -12.08
C GLY A 113 1.99 -5.07 -11.67
N LYS A 114 2.52 -5.01 -10.45
CA LYS A 114 3.32 -6.11 -9.90
C LYS A 114 2.42 -7.26 -9.46
N THR A 115 2.82 -8.49 -9.79
CA THR A 115 2.12 -9.74 -9.43
C THR A 115 2.71 -10.42 -8.19
N GLU A 116 3.91 -10.03 -7.76
CA GLU A 116 4.54 -10.55 -6.54
C GLU A 116 3.89 -9.92 -5.30
N VAL A 117 3.43 -10.79 -4.38
CA VAL A 117 2.84 -10.38 -3.11
C VAL A 117 3.85 -10.66 -2.00
N ALA A 118 4.40 -9.61 -1.38
CA ALA A 118 5.35 -9.73 -0.28
C ALA A 118 4.62 -9.79 1.06
N ASP A 119 5.03 -10.70 1.95
CA ASP A 119 4.45 -10.86 3.30
C ASP A 119 4.59 -9.59 4.14
N VAL A 120 5.73 -8.90 3.99
CA VAL A 120 6.08 -7.65 4.66
C VAL A 120 6.59 -6.65 3.63
N ILE A 121 6.04 -5.43 3.67
CA ILE A 121 6.31 -4.34 2.73
C ILE A 121 6.87 -3.15 3.50
N MET A 122 8.03 -2.62 3.09
CA MET A 122 8.48 -1.31 3.55
C MET A 122 7.71 -0.23 2.78
N MET A 123 7.01 0.66 3.48
CA MET A 123 6.29 1.79 2.88
C MET A 123 7.24 2.95 2.51
N GLU A 124 8.44 2.60 2.03
CA GLU A 124 9.38 3.51 1.40
C GLU A 124 8.95 3.74 -0.05
N ASN A 125 9.19 4.95 -0.58
CA ASN A 125 8.79 5.26 -1.94
C ASN A 125 9.73 6.32 -2.54
N PRO A 126 10.46 6.01 -3.63
CA PRO A 126 11.52 6.87 -4.16
C PRO A 126 11.02 8.22 -4.72
N ALA A 127 9.71 8.42 -4.90
CA ALA A 127 9.16 9.73 -5.23
C ALA A 127 9.28 10.74 -4.07
N TYR A 128 9.53 10.28 -2.84
CA TYR A 128 9.80 11.14 -1.69
C TYR A 128 11.28 11.51 -1.66
N ALA A 129 11.61 12.77 -2.01
CA ALA A 129 12.98 13.28 -1.89
C ALA A 129 13.52 13.22 -0.44
N THR A 130 12.65 13.29 0.57
CA THR A 130 13.01 13.07 1.99
C THR A 130 11.83 12.51 2.79
N HIS A 131 12.10 11.56 3.69
CA HIS A 131 11.13 11.04 4.64
C HIS A 131 11.19 11.80 5.98
N LYS A 132 10.09 12.44 6.39
CA LYS A 132 10.01 13.24 7.64
C LYS A 132 9.75 12.41 8.92
N LYS A 133 9.67 11.10 8.78
CA LYS A 133 9.34 10.08 9.80
C LYS A 133 9.96 8.76 9.38
N GLY A 134 10.12 7.84 10.33
CA GLY A 134 10.54 6.47 10.05
C GLY A 134 9.63 5.81 9.01
N ILE A 135 10.24 4.97 8.17
CA ILE A 135 9.52 4.15 7.19
C ILE A 135 8.58 3.21 7.94
N VAL A 136 7.34 3.09 7.46
CA VAL A 136 6.34 2.20 8.08
C VAL A 136 6.54 0.80 7.52
N THR A 137 6.76 -0.17 8.38
CA THR A 137 6.66 -1.59 8.04
C THR A 137 5.19 -1.98 7.98
N PHE A 138 4.74 -2.52 6.84
CA PHE A 138 3.38 -3.01 6.64
C PHE A 138 3.38 -4.52 6.47
N THR A 139 2.68 -5.23 7.36
CA THR A 139 2.55 -6.70 7.35
C THR A 139 1.38 -7.11 6.47
N HIS A 140 1.55 -7.07 5.15
CA HIS A 140 0.51 -7.38 4.17
C HIS A 140 -0.15 -8.75 4.45
N LYS A 141 0.65 -9.78 4.70
CA LYS A 141 0.14 -11.13 5.00
C LYS A 141 -0.76 -11.18 6.22
N ALA A 142 -0.36 -10.54 7.32
CA ALA A 142 -1.19 -10.51 8.53
C ALA A 142 -2.54 -9.81 8.29
N HIS A 143 -2.60 -8.80 7.41
CA HIS A 143 -3.86 -8.16 7.07
C HIS A 143 -4.80 -9.09 6.28
N VAL A 144 -4.25 -9.94 5.39
CA VAL A 144 -5.05 -10.86 4.57
C VAL A 144 -5.39 -12.16 5.31
N GLU A 145 -4.43 -12.78 5.98
CA GLU A 145 -4.56 -14.10 6.63
C GLU A 145 -5.03 -14.01 8.09
N ASP A 146 -4.38 -13.19 8.92
CA ASP A 146 -4.69 -13.14 10.37
C ASP A 146 -5.91 -12.26 10.68
N TYR A 147 -6.16 -11.22 9.87
CA TYR A 147 -7.23 -10.24 10.07
C TYR A 147 -8.35 -10.32 9.02
N GLU A 148 -8.28 -11.28 8.09
CA GLU A 148 -9.30 -11.59 7.08
C GLU A 148 -9.75 -10.38 6.22
N ILE A 149 -8.88 -9.38 6.01
CA ILE A 149 -9.19 -8.16 5.24
C ILE A 149 -9.17 -8.48 3.73
N ALA A 150 -10.22 -8.05 3.01
CA ALA A 150 -10.32 -8.32 1.58
C ALA A 150 -9.38 -7.42 0.78
N CYS A 151 -8.87 -7.93 -0.35
CA CYS A 151 -7.98 -7.16 -1.23
C CYS A 151 -8.57 -5.79 -1.63
N GLY A 152 -9.90 -5.76 -1.87
CA GLY A 152 -10.64 -4.57 -2.26
C GLY A 152 -10.82 -3.51 -1.17
N ASP A 153 -10.57 -3.84 0.10
CA ASP A 153 -10.65 -2.86 1.21
C ASP A 153 -9.50 -1.84 1.15
N CYS A 154 -8.38 -2.22 0.53
CA CYS A 154 -7.24 -1.36 0.26
C CYS A 154 -7.09 -1.01 -1.23
N HIS A 155 -7.24 -1.99 -2.12
CA HIS A 155 -7.08 -1.79 -3.56
C HIS A 155 -8.40 -1.37 -4.21
N HIS A 156 -8.47 -0.11 -4.63
CA HIS A 156 -9.67 0.48 -5.24
C HIS A 156 -9.38 1.06 -6.63
N ASP A 157 -10.42 1.23 -7.44
CA ASP A 157 -10.35 1.93 -8.73
C ASP A 157 -10.16 3.45 -8.56
N SER A 158 -10.08 4.17 -9.68
CA SER A 158 -9.96 5.64 -9.69
C SER A 158 -11.17 6.40 -9.11
N ASN A 159 -12.31 5.71 -8.93
CA ASN A 159 -13.53 6.23 -8.32
C ASN A 159 -13.64 5.89 -6.82
N GLY A 160 -12.72 5.09 -6.28
CA GLY A 160 -12.77 4.57 -4.91
C GLY A 160 -13.70 3.38 -4.71
N LYS A 161 -14.04 2.64 -5.77
CA LYS A 161 -14.74 1.35 -5.70
C LYS A 161 -13.73 0.23 -5.40
N PRO A 162 -14.00 -0.68 -4.45
CA PRO A 162 -13.18 -1.87 -4.22
C PRO A 162 -12.92 -2.66 -5.50
N LEU A 163 -11.68 -3.11 -5.70
CA LEU A 163 -11.33 -4.03 -6.78
C LEU A 163 -11.57 -5.48 -6.34
N THR A 164 -12.12 -6.29 -7.25
CA THR A 164 -12.23 -7.74 -7.07
C THR A 164 -10.94 -8.38 -7.55
N LEU A 165 -10.04 -8.68 -6.62
CA LEU A 165 -8.70 -9.24 -6.87
C LEU A 165 -8.55 -10.61 -6.19
N LYS A 166 -7.68 -11.45 -6.74
CA LYS A 166 -7.13 -12.65 -6.11
C LYS A 166 -5.61 -12.50 -5.90
N MET A 167 -5.03 -13.35 -5.06
CA MET A 167 -3.58 -13.42 -4.88
C MET A 167 -2.86 -13.64 -6.22
N GLY A 168 -1.80 -12.87 -6.45
CA GLY A 168 -1.04 -12.88 -7.70
C GLY A 168 -1.58 -12.00 -8.83
N ASP A 169 -2.75 -11.38 -8.68
CA ASP A 169 -3.23 -10.40 -9.67
C ASP A 169 -2.33 -9.14 -9.68
N PRO A 170 -2.10 -8.52 -10.85
CA PRO A 170 -1.26 -7.34 -10.96
C PRO A 170 -1.91 -6.13 -10.29
N VAL A 171 -1.23 -5.54 -9.29
CA VAL A 171 -1.69 -4.33 -8.60
C VAL A 171 -0.78 -3.13 -8.84
N GLN A 172 -1.38 -1.94 -8.86
CA GLN A 172 -0.67 -0.67 -8.95
C GLN A 172 -0.35 -0.09 -7.57
N ASN A 173 0.78 0.61 -7.47
CA ASN A 173 1.16 1.33 -6.27
C ASN A 173 0.24 2.55 -6.06
N CYS A 174 -0.12 2.84 -4.81
CA CYS A 174 -1.04 3.94 -4.45
C CYS A 174 -0.62 5.29 -5.05
N ILE A 175 0.68 5.55 -5.16
CA ILE A 175 1.24 6.80 -5.71
C ILE A 175 0.96 7.02 -7.20
N VAL A 176 0.60 5.98 -7.97
CA VAL A 176 0.26 6.14 -9.40
C VAL A 176 -0.97 7.06 -9.54
N CYS A 177 -1.96 6.92 -8.66
CA CYS A 177 -3.14 7.78 -8.62
C CYS A 177 -3.03 8.92 -7.58
N HIS A 178 -2.40 8.66 -6.43
CA HIS A 178 -2.22 9.62 -5.35
C HIS A 178 -0.87 10.34 -5.47
N SER A 179 -0.66 11.03 -6.59
CA SER A 179 0.67 11.33 -7.16
C SER A 179 1.55 12.36 -6.45
N LYS A 180 1.06 13.09 -5.43
CA LYS A 180 1.89 14.08 -4.71
C LYS A 180 2.61 13.39 -3.52
N PRO A 181 3.96 13.23 -3.54
CA PRO A 181 4.73 12.53 -2.51
C PRO A 181 4.96 13.41 -1.26
N SER A 182 3.88 13.82 -0.62
CA SER A 182 3.91 14.68 0.57
C SER A 182 2.61 14.56 1.37
N ARG A 183 2.55 15.20 2.54
CA ARG A 183 1.26 15.52 3.18
C ARG A 183 0.62 16.74 2.52
N LYS A 184 -0.68 16.92 2.68
CA LYS A 184 -1.38 18.11 2.16
C LYS A 184 -0.73 19.41 2.64
N THR A 185 -0.62 20.37 1.73
CA THR A 185 -0.20 21.73 2.02
C THR A 185 -1.26 22.49 2.84
N LYS A 186 -0.86 23.59 3.48
CA LYS A 186 -1.83 24.52 4.11
C LYS A 186 -2.74 25.09 3.02
N GLY A 187 -4.03 25.23 3.31
CA GLY A 187 -5.04 25.74 2.37
C GLY A 187 -5.82 24.67 1.59
N VAL A 188 -5.31 23.43 1.46
CA VAL A 188 -6.04 22.34 0.77
C VAL A 188 -7.30 21.94 1.55
N LYS A 189 -8.47 22.18 0.93
CA LYS A 189 -9.81 21.84 1.42
C LYS A 189 -10.48 20.80 0.50
N GLY A 190 -11.54 20.15 0.97
CA GLY A 190 -12.23 19.06 0.28
C GLY A 190 -11.54 17.69 0.45
N LYS A 191 -12.26 16.58 0.16
CA LYS A 191 -11.70 15.21 0.24
C LYS A 191 -10.84 14.90 -0.98
N LYS A 192 -11.35 15.14 -2.20
CA LYS A 192 -10.68 14.84 -3.48
C LYS A 192 -9.28 15.48 -3.57
N ALA A 193 -9.17 16.79 -3.32
CA ALA A 193 -7.88 17.50 -3.36
C ALA A 193 -6.88 17.06 -2.26
N LYS A 194 -7.33 16.45 -1.16
CA LYS A 194 -6.42 15.80 -0.19
C LYS A 194 -5.92 14.46 -0.70
N LEU A 195 -6.78 13.68 -1.38
CA LEU A 195 -6.40 12.37 -1.90
C LEU A 195 -5.35 12.46 -3.02
N GLU A 196 -5.16 13.62 -3.67
CA GLU A 196 -4.00 13.82 -4.55
C GLU A 196 -2.65 13.65 -3.82
N PHE A 197 -2.62 13.76 -2.49
CA PHE A 197 -1.44 13.58 -1.65
C PHE A 197 -1.33 12.14 -1.14
N HIS A 198 -0.29 11.43 -1.57
CA HIS A 198 -0.01 10.04 -1.22
C HIS A 198 -0.09 9.78 0.29
N ALA A 199 0.51 10.65 1.10
CA ALA A 199 0.50 10.48 2.55
C ALA A 199 -0.90 10.68 3.16
N GLU A 200 -1.78 11.49 2.57
CA GLU A 200 -3.16 11.63 3.06
C GLU A 200 -4.02 10.40 2.68
N ALA A 201 -3.79 9.80 1.50
CA ALA A 201 -4.43 8.55 1.10
C ALA A 201 -4.05 7.41 2.08
N LEU A 202 -2.76 7.20 2.33
CA LEU A 202 -2.28 6.22 3.32
C LEU A 202 -2.83 6.47 4.73
N HIS A 203 -2.76 7.72 5.23
CA HIS A 203 -3.30 8.03 6.56
C HIS A 203 -4.81 7.84 6.64
N MET A 204 -5.58 8.13 5.59
CA MET A 204 -7.03 7.91 5.58
C MET A 204 -7.37 6.42 5.54
N ASN A 205 -6.61 5.60 4.81
CA ASN A 205 -6.81 4.16 4.74
C ASN A 205 -6.45 3.47 6.09
N CYS A 206 -5.16 3.48 6.44
CA CYS A 206 -4.64 2.73 7.58
C CYS A 206 -5.21 3.22 8.92
N ILE A 207 -5.10 4.54 9.19
CA ILE A 207 -5.55 5.10 10.48
C ILE A 207 -7.09 5.14 10.54
N GLY A 208 -7.78 5.20 9.40
CA GLY A 208 -9.24 5.09 9.33
C GLY A 208 -9.72 3.73 9.83
N CYS A 209 -9.26 2.65 9.18
CA CYS A 209 -9.57 1.27 9.56
C CYS A 209 -9.20 0.99 11.03
N HIS A 210 -7.95 1.28 11.42
CA HIS A 210 -7.48 1.01 12.80
C HIS A 210 -8.31 1.74 13.87
N LYS A 211 -8.79 2.96 13.59
CA LYS A 211 -9.68 3.69 14.53
C LYS A 211 -11.09 3.12 14.56
N ALA A 212 -11.62 2.66 13.43
CA ALA A 212 -12.92 1.99 13.38
C ALA A 212 -12.89 0.70 14.21
N TYR A 213 -11.94 -0.20 13.93
CA TYR A 213 -11.72 -1.45 14.67
C TYR A 213 -11.57 -1.22 16.18
N ASN A 214 -10.70 -0.28 16.58
CA ASN A 214 -10.49 0.04 18.00
C ASN A 214 -11.76 0.57 18.67
N LYS A 215 -12.56 1.38 17.97
CA LYS A 215 -13.81 1.94 18.51
C LYS A 215 -14.87 0.86 18.68
N GLU A 216 -15.02 0.00 17.68
CA GLU A 216 -16.02 -1.08 17.65
C GLU A 216 -15.74 -2.15 18.71
N ASN A 217 -14.47 -2.55 18.85
CA ASN A 217 -14.03 -3.60 19.78
C ASN A 217 -13.57 -3.06 21.14
N GLY A 218 -13.81 -1.78 21.45
CA GLY A 218 -13.44 -1.16 22.74
C GLY A 218 -11.94 -1.21 23.08
N THR A 219 -11.07 -1.35 22.08
CA THR A 219 -9.65 -1.70 22.23
C THR A 219 -8.70 -0.59 21.73
N LYS A 220 -7.40 -0.82 21.91
CA LYS A 220 -6.31 0.02 21.38
C LYS A 220 -5.26 -0.81 20.64
N ALA A 221 -5.59 -2.05 20.26
CA ALA A 221 -4.69 -2.99 19.62
C ALA A 221 -4.19 -2.50 18.24
N ALA A 222 -5.07 -1.93 17.42
CA ALA A 222 -4.68 -1.44 16.10
C ALA A 222 -3.94 -0.08 16.20
N PRO A 223 -2.76 0.09 15.59
CA PRO A 223 -1.93 1.28 15.79
C PRO A 223 -2.52 2.51 15.09
N ALA A 224 -3.09 3.44 15.87
CA ALA A 224 -3.73 4.66 15.36
C ALA A 224 -2.96 5.97 15.66
N GLY A 225 -1.82 5.89 16.36
CA GLY A 225 -0.98 7.02 16.74
C GLY A 225 0.30 7.11 15.90
N CYS A 226 0.79 8.32 15.63
CA CYS A 226 1.91 8.56 14.70
C CYS A 226 3.16 7.70 14.99
N SER A 227 3.57 7.64 16.27
CA SER A 227 4.72 6.86 16.75
C SER A 227 4.44 5.37 16.98
N LYS A 228 3.22 4.90 16.69
CA LYS A 228 2.85 3.48 16.69
C LYS A 228 2.91 2.87 15.29
N CYS A 229 2.95 3.69 14.24
CA CYS A 229 3.17 3.25 12.85
C CYS A 229 4.57 3.66 12.35
N HIS A 230 4.99 4.90 12.62
CA HIS A 230 6.33 5.35 12.26
C HIS A 230 7.31 5.05 13.40
N PRO A 231 8.35 4.23 13.16
CA PRO A 231 9.43 4.08 14.12
C PRO A 231 10.13 5.42 14.37
N LYS A 232 10.81 5.52 15.52
CA LYS A 232 11.73 6.63 15.77
C LYS A 232 12.96 6.44 14.89
N GLN A 233 13.31 7.50 14.17
CA GLN A 233 14.67 7.74 13.68
C GLN A 233 15.48 8.39 14.79
#